data_AF-A0A8R7PBJ0-F1
#
_entry.id   AF-A0A8R7PBJ0-F1
#
_cell.length_a   1.000
_cell.length_b   1.000
_cell.length_c   1.000
_cell.angle_alpha   90.00
_cell.angle_beta   90.00
_cell.angle_gamma   90.00
#
_symmetry.space_group_name_H-M   'P 1'
#
loop_
_entity.id
_entity.type
_entity.pdbx_description
1 polymer ?
#
loop_
_entity_poly.entity_id
_entity_poly.type
_entity_poly.pdbx_seq_one_letter_code
_entity_poly.pdbx_strand_id
1 'polypeptide(L)'
;MGLLWMVAAAAAAVLASWAFNALVYLVWRPRAITRQLRAQGVGGPAYKFFAGNLGEIKRLLAGTAGAVLDVGSHDFVPRVQPHFRKWIPIHGRTFLYWFGARPTLCVADVNTVKQVLSDRSGMYPKNIGNPHIARLLGKGLVLTNGDDWKRHRKVVHPAFNMDKLKMMTVTMSDCAGSMISVWKAKMDKGGSVEIDLGHQFEELTADVISHTAFGSSYEQGKKVFLAQRELQFLAYSTVFNIQIPAFRYLPTEKNLKIWKLDKEVRSMLMNIIKTRLENKDSLAPASPTATICSGSCWRRAHQSMGKILF
;
A
#
# COMPACT_ATOMS: atom_id res chain seq x y z
N MET A 1 33.87 35.83 23.94
CA MET A 1 33.06 36.58 22.96
C MET A 1 33.15 36.03 21.53
N GLY A 2 34.34 35.71 20.98
CA GLY A 2 34.46 35.25 19.58
C GLY A 2 33.78 33.90 19.26
N LEU A 3 33.81 32.93 20.17
CA LEU A 3 33.21 31.60 19.93
C LEU A 3 31.67 31.66 19.81
N LEU A 4 31.00 32.43 20.67
CA LEU A 4 29.55 32.62 20.62
C LEU A 4 29.11 33.30 19.31
N TRP A 5 29.89 34.27 18.83
CA TRP A 5 29.61 34.96 17.58
C TRP A 5 29.81 34.06 16.36
N MET A 6 30.87 33.23 16.36
CA MET A 6 31.08 32.22 15.32
C MET A 6 29.95 31.17 15.29
N VAL A 7 29.48 30.69 16.45
CA VAL A 7 28.36 29.74 16.53
C VAL A 7 27.06 30.39 16.03
N ALA A 8 26.79 31.65 16.42
CA ALA A 8 25.62 32.38 15.95
C ALA A 8 25.64 32.62 14.44
N ALA A 9 26.79 33.01 13.88
CA ALA A 9 26.98 33.21 12.44
C ALA A 9 26.79 31.90 11.65
N ALA A 10 27.34 30.78 12.15
CA ALA A 10 27.14 29.47 11.55
C ALA A 10 25.67 29.04 11.58
N ALA A 11 24.98 29.23 12.71
CA ALA A 11 23.55 28.94 12.83
C ALA A 11 22.71 29.79 11.87
N ALA A 12 23.01 31.08 11.75
CA ALA A 12 22.34 31.99 10.82
C ALA A 12 22.54 31.56 9.36
N ALA A 13 23.77 31.16 8.97
CA ALA A 13 24.05 30.66 7.63
C ALA A 13 23.26 29.38 7.30
N VAL A 14 23.15 28.45 8.26
CA VAL A 14 22.34 27.23 8.11
C VAL A 14 20.86 27.57 7.94
N LEU A 15 20.32 28.48 8.77
CA LEU A 15 18.93 28.92 8.67
C LEU A 15 18.63 29.63 7.34
N ALA A 16 19.55 30.50 6.88
CA ALA A 16 19.43 31.15 5.59
C ALA A 16 19.44 30.14 4.43
N SER A 17 20.33 29.15 4.49
CA SER A 17 20.38 28.05 3.50
C SER A 17 19.09 27.22 3.51
N TRP A 18 18.53 26.90 4.68
CA TRP A 18 17.25 26.20 4.80
C TRP A 18 16.09 27.03 4.26
N ALA A 19 16.04 28.33 4.59
CA ALA A 19 15.02 29.25 4.09
C ALA A 19 15.09 29.39 2.56
N PHE A 20 16.29 29.52 2.00
CA PHE A 20 16.49 29.57 0.55
C PHE A 20 16.05 28.27 -0.13
N ASN A 21 16.45 27.12 0.40
CA ASN A 21 16.02 25.82 -0.12
C ASN A 21 14.49 25.64 -0.03
N ALA A 22 13.87 26.07 1.07
CA ALA A 22 12.43 26.05 1.24
C ALA A 22 11.73 26.98 0.23
N LEU A 23 12.25 28.18 0.00
CA LEU A 23 11.74 29.11 -1.01
C LEU A 23 11.83 28.50 -2.42
N VAL A 24 12.98 27.93 -2.77
CA VAL A 24 13.18 27.27 -4.06
C VAL A 24 12.21 26.09 -4.22
N TYR A 25 12.06 25.25 -3.19
CA TYR A 25 11.25 24.04 -3.26
C TYR A 25 9.74 24.31 -3.21
N LEU A 26 9.29 25.22 -2.35
CA LEU A 26 7.88 25.49 -2.11
C LEU A 26 7.30 26.55 -3.03
N VAL A 27 8.13 27.41 -3.64
CA VAL A 27 7.67 28.56 -4.42
C VAL A 27 8.22 28.55 -5.84
N TRP A 28 9.54 28.54 -6.01
CA TRP A 28 10.14 28.66 -7.34
C TRP A 28 9.91 27.41 -8.20
N ARG A 29 10.19 26.21 -7.68
CA ARG A 29 10.00 24.94 -8.40
C ARG A 29 8.57 24.75 -8.88
N PRO A 30 7.52 24.94 -8.04
CA PRO A 30 6.15 24.81 -8.52
C PRO A 30 5.80 25.76 -9.65
N ARG A 31 6.29 27.01 -9.58
CA ARG A 31 6.09 28.00 -10.65
C ARG A 31 6.82 27.63 -11.93
N ALA A 32 8.09 27.23 -11.83
CA ALA A 32 8.92 26.85 -12.96
C ALA A 32 8.34 25.63 -13.70
N ILE A 33 8.00 24.57 -12.97
CA ILE A 33 7.42 23.34 -13.53
C ILE A 33 6.06 23.62 -14.17
N THR A 34 5.19 24.38 -13.48
CA THR A 34 3.89 24.77 -14.05
C THR A 34 4.05 25.54 -15.35
N ARG A 35 5.00 26.48 -15.41
CA ARG A 35 5.27 27.26 -16.62
C ARG A 35 5.77 26.38 -17.77
N GLN A 36 6.72 25.49 -17.48
CA GLN A 36 7.29 24.58 -18.48
C GLN A 36 6.25 23.61 -19.05
N LEU A 37 5.45 22.97 -18.19
CA LEU A 37 4.42 22.04 -18.63
C LEU A 37 3.26 22.73 -19.37
N ARG A 38 2.88 23.95 -18.95
CA ARG A 38 1.90 24.75 -19.70
C ARG A 38 2.39 25.11 -21.10
N ALA A 39 3.69 25.40 -21.26
CA ALA A 39 4.26 25.64 -22.58
C ALA A 39 4.20 24.39 -23.49
N GLN A 40 4.11 23.19 -22.91
CA GLN A 40 3.90 21.93 -23.62
C GLN A 40 2.41 21.54 -23.75
N GLY A 41 1.49 22.45 -23.41
CA GLY A 41 0.04 22.19 -23.47
C GLY A 41 -0.54 21.42 -22.28
N VAL A 42 0.26 21.10 -21.26
CA VAL A 42 -0.19 20.38 -20.06
C VAL A 42 -0.60 21.38 -18.99
N GLY A 43 -1.91 21.58 -18.87
CA GLY A 43 -2.54 22.40 -17.83
C GLY A 43 -2.78 21.65 -16.52
N GLY A 44 -3.53 22.27 -15.61
CA GLY A 44 -3.94 21.65 -14.36
C GLY A 44 -4.35 22.63 -13.28
N PRO A 45 -4.92 22.15 -12.16
CA PRO A 45 -5.32 22.99 -11.04
C PRO A 45 -4.11 23.75 -10.46
N ALA A 46 -4.34 24.98 -10.03
CA ALA A 46 -3.29 25.82 -9.48
C ALA A 46 -2.68 25.23 -8.20
N TYR A 47 -1.37 25.37 -8.04
CA TYR A 47 -0.65 25.03 -6.82
C TYR A 47 -1.06 25.96 -5.67
N LYS A 48 -1.48 25.40 -4.54
CA LYS A 48 -1.63 26.15 -3.28
C LYS A 48 -0.40 25.94 -2.42
N PHE A 49 0.11 27.04 -1.85
CA PHE A 49 1.34 27.02 -1.06
C PHE A 49 1.33 25.91 0.00
N PHE A 50 2.41 25.14 0.07
CA PHE A 50 2.67 24.02 0.99
C PHE A 50 1.76 22.78 0.80
N ALA A 51 0.44 22.97 0.74
CA ALA A 51 -0.54 21.88 0.68
C ALA A 51 -0.84 21.36 -0.74
N GLY A 52 -0.49 22.11 -1.78
CA GLY A 52 -0.84 21.77 -3.16
C GLY A 52 -2.35 21.65 -3.35
N ASN A 53 -2.81 20.56 -3.96
CA ASN A 53 -4.23 20.31 -4.18
C ASN A 53 -4.86 19.36 -3.13
N LEU A 54 -4.10 18.94 -2.12
CA LEU A 54 -4.53 17.95 -1.12
C LEU A 54 -5.80 18.35 -0.37
N GLY A 55 -5.92 19.62 0.03
CA GLY A 55 -7.10 20.11 0.74
C GLY A 55 -8.37 20.04 -0.12
N GLU A 56 -8.25 20.32 -1.42
CA GLU A 56 -9.38 20.18 -2.35
C GLU A 56 -9.76 18.71 -2.55
N ILE A 57 -8.77 17.83 -2.74
CA ILE A 57 -9.00 16.39 -2.89
C ILE A 57 -9.74 15.82 -1.67
N LYS A 58 -9.29 16.15 -0.46
CA LYS A 58 -9.95 15.74 0.79
C LYS A 58 -11.38 16.23 0.89
N ARG A 59 -11.62 17.51 0.55
CA ARG A 59 -12.97 18.08 0.57
C ARG A 59 -13.90 17.38 -0.40
N LEU A 60 -13.42 17.08 -1.62
CA LEU A 60 -14.20 16.34 -2.61
C LEU A 60 -14.50 14.92 -2.14
N LEU A 61 -13.53 14.22 -1.57
CA LEU A 61 -13.73 12.88 -1.00
C LEU A 61 -14.73 12.90 0.17
N ALA A 62 -14.61 13.86 1.08
CA ALA A 62 -15.56 14.04 2.18
C ALA A 62 -16.99 14.30 1.68
N GLY A 63 -17.13 15.10 0.62
CA GLY A 63 -18.43 15.35 -0.02
C GLY A 63 -19.04 14.12 -0.72
N THR A 64 -18.27 13.06 -0.93
CA THR A 64 -18.76 11.79 -1.49
C THR A 64 -19.04 10.73 -0.43
N ALA A 65 -18.73 11.04 0.84
CA ALA A 65 -19.06 10.16 1.95
C ALA A 65 -20.58 10.03 2.07
N GLY A 66 -21.11 8.81 1.89
CA GLY A 66 -22.54 8.54 1.91
C GLY A 66 -23.22 8.52 0.53
N ALA A 67 -22.49 8.78 -0.56
CA ALA A 67 -23.05 8.64 -1.91
C ALA A 67 -23.41 7.16 -2.19
N VAL A 68 -24.71 6.88 -2.35
CA VAL A 68 -25.21 5.59 -2.79
C VAL A 68 -24.96 5.47 -4.29
N LEU A 69 -24.19 4.45 -4.69
CA LEU A 69 -24.00 4.15 -6.10
C LEU A 69 -25.25 3.47 -6.62
N ASP A 70 -25.65 3.81 -7.84
CA ASP A 70 -26.71 3.09 -8.52
C ASP A 70 -26.29 1.64 -8.77
N VAL A 71 -27.20 0.70 -8.47
CA VAL A 71 -26.92 -0.75 -8.54
C VAL A 71 -26.66 -1.19 -9.99
N GLY A 72 -27.27 -0.50 -10.96
CA GLY A 72 -27.06 -0.75 -12.39
C GLY A 72 -25.81 -0.07 -12.98
N SER A 73 -25.13 0.79 -12.22
CA SER A 73 -24.01 1.58 -12.71
C SER A 73 -22.67 1.05 -12.22
N HIS A 74 -21.76 0.81 -13.16
CA HIS A 74 -20.36 0.50 -12.87
C HIS A 74 -19.49 1.75 -12.68
N ASP A 75 -20.07 2.96 -12.73
CA ASP A 75 -19.30 4.19 -12.53
C ASP A 75 -19.12 4.51 -11.03
N PHE A 76 -18.09 3.91 -10.44
CA PHE A 76 -17.68 4.18 -9.06
C PHE A 76 -16.70 5.36 -8.94
N VAL A 77 -16.22 5.91 -10.07
CA VAL A 77 -15.22 6.98 -10.11
C VAL A 77 -15.63 8.23 -9.33
N PRO A 78 -16.90 8.70 -9.39
CA PRO A 78 -17.34 9.83 -8.58
C PRO A 78 -17.11 9.62 -7.09
N ARG A 79 -17.21 8.39 -6.58
CA ARG A 79 -17.05 8.08 -5.16
C ARG A 79 -15.60 7.91 -4.75
N VAL A 80 -14.79 7.20 -5.55
CA VAL A 80 -13.40 6.89 -5.16
C VAL A 80 -12.38 7.95 -5.60
N GLN A 81 -12.63 8.61 -6.73
CA GLN A 81 -11.72 9.57 -7.37
C GLN A 81 -12.47 10.80 -7.88
N PRO A 82 -13.25 11.51 -7.01
CA PRO A 82 -14.05 12.67 -7.41
C PRO A 82 -13.21 13.80 -8.00
N HIS A 83 -11.96 13.95 -7.55
CA HIS A 83 -11.03 14.95 -8.03
C HIS A 83 -10.64 14.73 -9.50
N PHE A 84 -10.42 13.48 -9.93
CA PHE A 84 -10.17 13.18 -11.34
C PHE A 84 -11.43 13.37 -12.18
N ARG A 85 -12.60 12.94 -11.68
CA ARG A 85 -13.89 13.16 -12.35
C ARG A 85 -14.17 14.66 -12.61
N LYS A 86 -13.75 15.53 -11.68
CA LYS A 86 -13.85 16.99 -11.78
C LYS A 86 -12.80 17.59 -12.73
N TRP A 87 -11.54 17.18 -12.62
CA TRP A 87 -10.43 17.84 -13.32
C TRP A 87 -10.24 17.38 -14.76
N ILE A 88 -10.54 16.13 -15.10
CA ILE A 88 -10.36 15.61 -16.46
C ILE A 88 -11.16 16.41 -17.51
N PRO A 89 -12.45 16.75 -17.30
CA PRO A 89 -13.19 17.57 -18.26
C PRO A 89 -12.65 19.00 -18.42
N ILE A 90 -11.98 19.54 -17.39
CA ILE A 90 -11.51 20.94 -17.36
C ILE A 90 -10.10 21.06 -17.95
N HIS A 91 -9.22 20.12 -17.64
CA HIS A 91 -7.80 20.19 -17.98
C HIS A 91 -7.36 19.16 -19.02
N GLY A 92 -8.28 18.30 -19.47
CA GLY A 92 -8.01 17.19 -20.37
C GLY A 92 -7.54 15.92 -19.67
N ARG A 93 -7.20 14.90 -20.46
CA ARG A 93 -6.79 13.57 -19.98
C ARG A 93 -5.39 13.53 -19.37
N THR A 94 -4.58 14.54 -19.61
CA THR A 94 -3.23 14.66 -19.04
C THR A 94 -3.08 16.02 -18.40
N PHE A 95 -2.89 16.06 -17.08
CA PHE A 95 -2.80 17.32 -16.35
C PHE A 95 -1.90 17.23 -15.12
N LEU A 96 -1.30 18.36 -14.75
CA LEU A 96 -0.44 18.52 -13.59
C LEU A 96 -1.26 18.88 -12.36
N TYR A 97 -1.05 18.17 -11.25
CA TYR A 97 -1.55 18.55 -9.94
C TYR A 97 -0.47 18.36 -8.87
N TRP A 98 -0.76 18.79 -7.64
CA TRP A 98 0.24 18.93 -6.60
C TRP A 98 -0.09 18.12 -5.36
N PHE A 99 0.80 17.20 -5.00
CA PHE A 99 0.76 16.46 -3.76
C PHE A 99 1.67 17.17 -2.73
N GLY A 100 1.10 18.10 -1.95
CA GLY A 100 1.94 19.07 -1.24
C GLY A 100 2.73 19.91 -2.25
N ALA A 101 4.04 20.05 -2.06
CA ALA A 101 4.93 20.68 -3.04
C ALA A 101 5.50 19.71 -4.10
N ARG A 102 5.04 18.45 -4.15
CA ARG A 102 5.49 17.47 -5.16
C ARG A 102 4.61 17.56 -6.41
N PRO A 103 5.20 17.81 -7.59
CA PRO A 103 4.46 17.77 -8.86
C PRO A 103 4.03 16.33 -9.15
N THR A 104 2.78 16.15 -9.56
CA THR A 104 2.24 14.85 -9.97
C THR A 104 1.50 15.01 -11.28
N LEU A 105 1.82 14.17 -12.26
CA LEU A 105 1.15 14.15 -13.55
C LEU A 105 0.06 13.08 -13.53
N CYS A 106 -1.19 13.47 -13.75
CA CYS A 106 -2.26 12.54 -14.07
C CYS A 106 -2.18 12.23 -15.57
N VAL A 107 -2.22 10.96 -15.93
CA VAL A 107 -2.26 10.50 -17.31
C VAL A 107 -3.43 9.52 -17.44
N ALA A 108 -4.45 9.90 -18.19
CA ALA A 108 -5.64 9.10 -18.46
C ALA A 108 -5.75 8.71 -19.95
N ASP A 109 -4.78 9.09 -20.78
CA ASP A 109 -4.69 8.61 -22.15
C ASP A 109 -4.19 7.15 -22.21
N VAL A 110 -4.94 6.28 -22.87
CA VAL A 110 -4.70 4.83 -22.87
C VAL A 110 -3.35 4.48 -23.50
N ASN A 111 -2.96 5.15 -24.59
CA ASN A 111 -1.71 4.87 -25.29
C ASN A 111 -0.50 5.24 -24.42
N THR A 112 -0.57 6.39 -23.75
CA THR A 112 0.47 6.85 -22.85
C THR A 112 0.55 5.98 -21.59
N VAL A 113 -0.59 5.61 -21.00
CA VAL A 113 -0.64 4.66 -19.87
C VAL A 113 -0.02 3.32 -20.26
N LYS A 114 -0.35 2.79 -21.45
CA LYS A 114 0.24 1.55 -21.95
C LYS A 114 1.75 1.68 -22.11
N GLN A 115 2.25 2.79 -22.64
CA GLN A 115 3.68 3.06 -22.77
C GLN A 115 4.37 3.06 -21.40
N VAL A 116 3.82 3.77 -20.42
CA VAL A 116 4.37 3.85 -19.06
C VAL A 116 4.38 2.49 -18.36
N LEU A 117 3.28 1.74 -18.42
CA LEU A 117 3.14 0.46 -17.73
C LEU A 117 3.88 -0.69 -18.41
N SER A 118 4.17 -0.58 -19.71
CA SER A 118 4.91 -1.60 -20.49
C SER A 118 6.40 -1.30 -20.59
N ASP A 119 6.86 -0.17 -20.05
CA ASP A 119 8.27 0.22 -20.09
C ASP A 119 9.16 -0.80 -19.36
N ARG A 120 10.23 -1.21 -20.04
CA ARG A 120 11.27 -2.09 -19.48
C ARG A 120 12.59 -1.36 -19.23
N SER A 121 12.71 -0.11 -19.69
CA SER A 121 13.93 0.69 -19.52
C SER A 121 14.14 1.14 -18.07
N GLY A 122 13.08 1.15 -17.26
CA GLY A 122 13.14 1.61 -15.87
C GLY A 122 13.00 3.12 -15.73
N MET A 123 12.55 3.81 -16.79
CA MET A 123 12.29 5.25 -16.78
C MET A 123 11.18 5.65 -15.81
N TYR A 124 10.24 4.74 -15.54
CA TYR A 124 9.11 4.98 -14.66
C TYR A 124 9.20 4.13 -13.37
N PRO A 125 10.14 4.43 -12.46
CA PRO A 125 10.23 3.71 -11.21
C PRO A 125 9.01 3.99 -10.33
N LYS A 126 8.58 2.98 -9.57
CA LYS A 126 7.57 3.18 -8.53
C LYS A 126 8.14 4.13 -7.48
N ASN A 127 7.49 5.28 -7.30
CA ASN A 127 7.91 6.28 -6.33
C ASN A 127 6.91 6.34 -5.18
N ILE A 128 7.37 6.05 -3.96
CA ILE A 128 6.51 6.01 -2.79
C ILE A 128 6.78 7.24 -1.95
N GLY A 129 5.87 8.21 -2.07
CA GLY A 129 5.95 9.45 -1.32
C GLY A 129 5.45 9.34 0.13
N ASN A 130 4.72 8.27 0.48
CA ASN A 130 4.06 8.12 1.79
C ASN A 130 4.82 7.12 2.70
N PRO A 131 5.42 7.59 3.81
CA PRO A 131 6.13 6.75 4.78
C PRO A 131 5.26 5.67 5.44
N HIS A 132 3.97 5.90 5.63
CA HIS A 132 3.07 4.92 6.24
C HIS A 132 2.79 3.75 5.30
N ILE A 133 2.67 4.00 3.99
CA ILE A 133 2.55 2.95 2.97
C ILE A 133 3.86 2.16 2.86
N ALA A 134 4.99 2.87 2.87
CA ALA A 134 6.31 2.23 2.90
C ALA A 134 6.50 1.37 4.16
N ARG A 135 5.97 1.82 5.31
CA ARG A 135 5.98 1.02 6.54
C ARG A 135 5.08 -0.19 6.42
N LEU A 136 3.84 -0.04 5.93
CA LEU A 136 2.86 -1.12 5.76
C LEU A 136 3.42 -2.27 4.93
N LEU A 137 4.00 -1.98 3.76
CA LEU A 137 4.43 -2.98 2.77
C LEU A 137 5.94 -3.27 2.83
N GLY A 138 6.71 -2.47 3.57
CA GLY A 138 8.17 -2.65 3.70
C GLY A 138 8.91 -2.62 2.35
N LYS A 139 10.03 -3.33 2.28
CA LYS A 139 10.72 -3.62 1.00
C LYS A 139 10.05 -4.80 0.28
N GLY A 140 8.72 -4.81 0.22
CA GLY A 140 7.91 -5.84 -0.43
C GLY A 140 7.89 -5.70 -1.95
N LEU A 141 7.31 -6.70 -2.63
CA LEU A 141 7.27 -6.77 -4.09
C LEU A 141 6.50 -5.59 -4.73
N VAL A 142 5.50 -5.07 -4.03
CA VAL A 142 4.71 -3.93 -4.49
C VAL A 142 5.57 -2.68 -4.64
N LEU A 143 6.54 -2.48 -3.73
CA LEU A 143 7.27 -1.23 -3.59
C LEU A 143 8.69 -1.24 -4.16
N THR A 144 9.29 -2.42 -4.36
CA THR A 144 10.65 -2.52 -4.93
C THR A 144 10.65 -2.33 -6.45
N ASN A 145 11.79 -1.87 -6.98
CA ASN A 145 12.09 -1.69 -8.40
C ASN A 145 13.36 -2.47 -8.78
N GLY A 146 13.66 -2.55 -10.09
CA GLY A 146 14.92 -3.07 -10.59
C GLY A 146 15.23 -4.51 -10.15
N ASP A 147 16.48 -4.76 -9.79
CA ASP A 147 16.96 -6.12 -9.47
C ASP A 147 16.40 -6.66 -8.15
N ASP A 148 16.13 -5.81 -7.17
CA ASP A 148 15.44 -6.21 -5.95
C ASP A 148 14.03 -6.73 -6.24
N TRP A 149 13.30 -6.07 -7.14
CA TRP A 149 12.00 -6.54 -7.60
C TRP A 149 12.11 -7.87 -8.35
N LYS A 150 13.06 -8.00 -9.28
CA LYS A 150 13.29 -9.26 -10.02
C LYS A 150 13.59 -10.42 -9.06
N ARG A 151 14.44 -10.18 -8.05
CA ARG A 151 14.79 -11.16 -7.02
C ARG A 151 13.56 -11.58 -6.23
N HIS A 152 12.78 -10.64 -5.73
CA HIS A 152 11.57 -10.94 -4.95
C HIS A 152 10.53 -11.69 -5.79
N ARG A 153 10.31 -11.27 -7.05
CA ARG A 153 9.37 -11.93 -7.96
C ARG A 153 9.78 -13.37 -8.26
N LYS A 154 11.06 -13.63 -8.50
CA LYS A 154 11.60 -14.98 -8.75
C LYS A 154 11.34 -15.94 -7.59
N VAL A 155 11.39 -15.44 -6.36
CA VAL A 155 11.14 -16.25 -5.15
C VAL A 155 9.65 -16.56 -4.97
N VAL A 156 8.77 -15.60 -5.27
CA VAL A 156 7.32 -15.73 -5.08
C VAL A 156 6.65 -16.51 -6.22
N HIS A 157 7.11 -16.35 -7.46
CA HIS A 157 6.48 -16.90 -8.66
C HIS A 157 6.18 -18.41 -8.61
N PRO A 158 7.06 -19.30 -8.08
CA PRO A 158 6.77 -20.73 -8.00
C PRO A 158 5.54 -21.08 -7.14
N ALA A 159 5.18 -20.24 -6.17
CA ALA A 159 3.99 -20.45 -5.34
C ALA A 159 2.67 -20.27 -6.13
N PHE A 160 2.74 -19.60 -7.29
CA PHE A 160 1.61 -19.31 -8.17
C PHE A 160 1.64 -20.14 -9.47
N ASN A 161 2.26 -21.32 -9.45
CA ASN A 161 2.18 -22.25 -10.58
C ASN A 161 0.79 -22.92 -10.64
N MET A 162 0.43 -23.48 -11.80
CA MET A 162 -0.91 -24.03 -12.02
C MET A 162 -1.27 -25.15 -11.03
N ASP A 163 -0.32 -26.03 -10.70
CA ASP A 163 -0.57 -27.16 -9.80
C ASP A 163 -0.85 -26.69 -8.37
N LYS A 164 -0.14 -25.66 -7.89
CA LYS A 164 -0.39 -25.07 -6.57
C LYS A 164 -1.71 -24.30 -6.55
N LEU A 165 -2.05 -23.59 -7.63
CA LEU A 165 -3.33 -22.89 -7.75
C LEU A 165 -4.52 -23.85 -7.71
N LYS A 166 -4.43 -25.00 -8.38
CA LYS A 166 -5.47 -26.04 -8.30
C LYS A 166 -5.72 -26.50 -6.86
N MET A 167 -4.66 -26.72 -6.09
CA MET A 167 -4.78 -27.09 -4.68
C MET A 167 -5.41 -25.97 -3.83
N MET A 168 -5.03 -24.71 -4.07
CA MET A 168 -5.63 -23.56 -3.37
C MET A 168 -7.11 -23.39 -3.68
N THR A 169 -7.56 -23.77 -4.88
CA THR A 169 -8.96 -23.63 -5.31
C THR A 169 -9.90 -24.51 -4.47
N VAL A 170 -9.45 -25.71 -4.09
CA VAL A 170 -10.22 -26.59 -3.17
C VAL A 170 -10.43 -25.89 -1.83
N THR A 171 -9.34 -25.38 -1.23
CA THR A 171 -9.41 -24.63 0.03
C THR A 171 -10.29 -23.38 -0.08
N MET A 172 -10.23 -22.64 -1.19
CA MET A 172 -11.10 -21.49 -1.45
C MET A 172 -12.58 -21.88 -1.46
N SER A 173 -12.89 -23.00 -2.12
CA SER A 173 -14.25 -23.55 -2.17
C SER A 173 -14.73 -23.96 -0.78
N ASP A 174 -13.88 -24.61 0.03
CA ASP A 174 -14.23 -25.03 1.39
C ASP A 174 -14.51 -23.83 2.30
N CYS A 175 -13.68 -22.76 2.22
CA CYS A 175 -13.91 -21.52 2.96
C CYS A 175 -15.24 -20.86 2.55
N ALA A 176 -15.53 -20.79 1.24
CA ALA A 176 -16.79 -20.22 0.75
C ALA A 176 -18.02 -21.07 1.16
N GLY A 177 -17.90 -22.40 1.08
CA GLY A 177 -18.93 -23.34 1.53
C GLY A 177 -19.22 -23.22 3.02
N SER A 178 -18.19 -23.02 3.84
CA SER A 178 -18.32 -22.79 5.28
C SER A 178 -19.09 -21.49 5.57
N MET A 179 -18.75 -20.39 4.88
CA MET A 179 -19.47 -19.11 5.00
C MET A 179 -20.95 -19.25 4.63
N ILE A 180 -21.25 -19.87 3.49
CA ILE A 180 -22.63 -20.09 3.02
C ILE A 180 -23.41 -20.97 4.01
N SER A 181 -22.76 -21.98 4.59
CA SER A 181 -23.41 -22.86 5.58
C SER A 181 -23.82 -22.10 6.84
N VAL A 182 -22.99 -21.14 7.30
CA VAL A 182 -23.35 -20.24 8.40
C VAL A 182 -24.56 -19.37 8.05
N TRP A 183 -24.65 -18.89 6.81
CA TRP A 183 -25.80 -18.11 6.36
C TRP A 183 -27.08 -18.95 6.33
N LYS A 184 -27.01 -20.17 5.79
CA LYS A 184 -28.13 -21.13 5.80
C LYS A 184 -28.62 -21.40 7.21
N ALA A 185 -27.72 -21.71 8.13
CA ALA A 185 -28.06 -21.96 9.53
C ALA A 185 -28.69 -20.74 10.24
N LYS A 186 -28.41 -19.50 9.79
CA LYS A 186 -29.10 -18.30 10.29
C LYS A 186 -30.51 -18.19 9.71
N MET A 187 -30.70 -18.48 8.43
CA MET A 187 -32.01 -18.46 7.77
C MET A 187 -32.95 -19.55 8.31
N ASP A 188 -32.41 -20.73 8.63
CA ASP A 188 -33.17 -21.87 9.15
C ASP A 188 -33.78 -21.61 10.55
N LYS A 189 -33.32 -20.57 11.27
CA LYS A 189 -33.90 -20.13 12.55
C LYS A 189 -35.21 -19.36 12.41
N GLY A 190 -35.67 -19.14 11.17
CA GLY A 190 -36.90 -18.41 10.85
C GLY A 190 -36.71 -16.90 10.84
N GLY A 191 -37.46 -16.22 9.96
CA GLY A 191 -37.45 -14.77 9.82
C GLY A 191 -36.56 -14.23 8.68
N SER A 192 -36.47 -12.92 8.60
CA SER A 192 -35.58 -12.20 7.67
C SER A 192 -34.19 -12.07 8.28
N VAL A 193 -33.15 -12.45 7.55
CA VAL A 193 -31.74 -12.29 7.97
C VAL A 193 -31.08 -11.22 7.11
N GLU A 194 -30.62 -10.15 7.73
CA GLU A 194 -29.77 -9.15 7.08
C GLU A 194 -28.30 -9.60 7.16
N ILE A 195 -27.59 -9.52 6.03
CA ILE A 195 -26.18 -9.93 5.93
C ILE A 195 -25.36 -8.77 5.35
N ASP A 196 -24.39 -8.27 6.11
CA ASP A 196 -23.38 -7.34 5.60
C ASP A 196 -22.34 -8.09 4.77
N LEU A 197 -22.52 -8.07 3.44
CA LEU A 197 -21.60 -8.71 2.50
C LEU A 197 -20.17 -8.15 2.56
N GLY A 198 -19.99 -6.89 2.93
CA GLY A 198 -18.67 -6.27 3.03
C GLY A 198 -17.83 -6.95 4.11
N HIS A 199 -18.39 -7.07 5.31
CA HIS A 199 -17.75 -7.80 6.40
C HIS A 199 -17.52 -9.28 6.07
N GLN A 200 -18.52 -9.94 5.47
CA GLN A 200 -18.42 -11.36 5.14
C GLN A 200 -17.33 -11.66 4.11
N PHE A 201 -17.18 -10.82 3.08
CA PHE A 201 -16.12 -10.99 2.09
C PHE A 201 -14.74 -10.65 2.64
N GLU A 202 -14.64 -9.72 3.58
CA GLU A 202 -13.39 -9.49 4.32
C GLU A 202 -12.99 -10.72 5.13
N GLU A 203 -13.94 -11.33 5.87
CA GLU A 203 -13.69 -12.56 6.64
C GLU A 203 -13.31 -13.73 5.74
N LEU A 204 -14.07 -13.95 4.64
CA LEU A 204 -13.78 -14.99 3.66
C LEU A 204 -12.38 -14.82 3.06
N THR A 205 -12.02 -13.60 2.67
CA THR A 205 -10.69 -13.31 2.11
C THR A 205 -9.59 -13.57 3.13
N ALA A 206 -9.81 -13.20 4.39
CA ALA A 206 -8.90 -13.48 5.49
C ALA A 206 -8.72 -14.99 5.70
N ASP A 207 -9.80 -15.77 5.66
CA ASP A 207 -9.75 -17.22 5.83
C ASP A 207 -9.04 -17.89 4.66
N VAL A 208 -9.38 -17.52 3.42
CA VAL A 208 -8.74 -18.02 2.21
C VAL A 208 -7.23 -17.82 2.28
N ILE A 209 -6.75 -16.59 2.49
CA ILE A 209 -5.30 -16.32 2.51
C ILE A 209 -4.62 -17.00 3.71
N SER A 210 -5.32 -17.11 4.84
CA SER A 210 -4.81 -17.78 6.03
C SER A 210 -4.57 -19.26 5.77
N HIS A 211 -5.54 -19.96 5.19
CA HIS A 211 -5.39 -21.37 4.86
C HIS A 211 -4.41 -21.60 3.71
N THR A 212 -4.46 -20.81 2.63
CA THR A 212 -3.63 -21.05 1.45
C THR A 212 -2.17 -20.63 1.64
N ALA A 213 -1.89 -19.55 2.37
CA ALA A 213 -0.53 -19.05 2.56
C ALA A 213 0.11 -19.57 3.86
N PHE A 214 -0.67 -19.69 4.94
CA PHE A 214 -0.16 -20.09 6.25
C PHE A 214 -0.42 -21.55 6.61
N GLY A 215 -1.27 -22.27 5.87
CA GLY A 215 -1.45 -23.72 6.01
C GLY A 215 -1.86 -24.11 7.42
N SER A 216 -1.07 -24.97 8.09
CA SER A 216 -1.31 -25.39 9.48
C SER A 216 -1.26 -24.26 10.51
N SER A 217 -0.69 -23.09 10.17
CA SER A 217 -0.67 -21.90 11.02
C SER A 217 -1.74 -20.88 10.62
N TYR A 218 -2.88 -21.34 10.09
CA TYR A 218 -3.94 -20.47 9.57
C TYR A 218 -4.50 -19.52 10.66
N GLU A 219 -4.67 -19.96 11.90
CA GLU A 219 -5.17 -19.10 12.98
C GLU A 219 -4.25 -17.91 13.24
N GLN A 220 -2.93 -18.15 13.30
CA GLN A 220 -1.93 -17.08 13.42
C GLN A 220 -1.91 -16.21 12.16
N GLY A 221 -2.07 -16.82 10.97
CA GLY A 221 -2.23 -16.11 9.70
C GLY A 221 -3.41 -15.14 9.69
N LYS A 222 -4.56 -15.56 10.24
CA LYS A 222 -5.77 -14.73 10.34
C LYS A 222 -5.54 -13.52 11.25
N LYS A 223 -4.86 -13.72 12.39
CA LYS A 223 -4.45 -12.62 13.29
C LYS A 223 -3.51 -11.64 12.59
N VAL A 224 -2.54 -12.13 11.81
CA VAL A 224 -1.65 -11.28 10.99
C VAL A 224 -2.46 -10.46 9.99
N PHE A 225 -3.39 -11.08 9.26
CA PHE A 225 -4.20 -10.39 8.26
C PHE A 225 -5.05 -9.27 8.89
N LEU A 226 -5.72 -9.55 10.01
CA LEU A 226 -6.55 -8.56 10.71
C LEU A 226 -5.73 -7.39 11.25
N ALA A 227 -4.57 -7.65 11.86
CA ALA A 227 -3.66 -6.60 12.32
C ALA A 227 -3.11 -5.77 11.15
N GLN A 228 -2.82 -6.42 10.01
CA GLN A 228 -2.36 -5.74 8.81
C GLN A 228 -3.45 -4.88 8.16
N ARG A 229 -4.72 -5.31 8.19
CA ARG A 229 -5.88 -4.52 7.73
C ARG A 229 -5.98 -3.20 8.48
N GLU A 230 -5.80 -3.21 9.80
CA GLU A 230 -5.83 -1.99 10.59
C GLU A 230 -4.68 -1.05 10.24
N LEU A 231 -3.47 -1.59 10.05
CA LEU A 231 -2.32 -0.83 9.57
C LEU A 231 -2.56 -0.25 8.16
N GLN A 232 -3.24 -1.01 7.31
CA GLN A 232 -3.64 -0.59 5.96
C GLN A 232 -4.61 0.58 6.00
N PHE A 233 -5.66 0.50 6.81
CA PHE A 233 -6.61 1.60 6.99
C PHE A 233 -5.91 2.87 7.48
N LEU A 234 -5.03 2.75 8.48
CA LEU A 234 -4.25 3.87 9.00
C LEU A 234 -3.33 4.45 7.92
N ALA A 235 -2.67 3.62 7.12
CA ALA A 235 -1.80 4.10 6.04
C ALA A 235 -2.60 4.83 4.95
N TYR A 236 -3.70 4.26 4.47
CA TYR A 236 -4.56 4.88 3.45
C TYR A 236 -5.22 6.18 3.92
N SER A 237 -5.60 6.29 5.21
CA SER A 237 -6.11 7.54 5.77
C SER A 237 -5.12 8.71 5.70
N THR A 238 -3.82 8.42 5.55
CA THR A 238 -2.77 9.43 5.41
C THR A 238 -2.38 9.72 3.97
N VAL A 239 -2.96 9.01 3.00
CA VAL A 239 -2.57 9.11 1.58
C VAL A 239 -2.77 10.50 1.01
N PHE A 240 -3.65 11.35 1.58
CA PHE A 240 -3.78 12.75 1.17
C PHE A 240 -3.30 13.75 2.23
N ASN A 241 -2.56 13.30 3.25
CA ASN A 241 -1.97 14.18 4.26
C ASN A 241 -0.61 14.71 3.79
N ILE A 242 -0.28 15.93 4.26
CA ILE A 242 1.05 16.50 4.07
C ILE A 242 2.03 15.68 4.91
N GLN A 243 2.99 15.06 4.22
CA GLN A 243 3.97 14.18 4.85
C GLN A 243 5.17 15.01 5.30
N ILE A 244 5.20 15.40 6.58
CA ILE A 244 6.35 16.05 7.19
C ILE A 244 7.28 14.97 7.75
N PRO A 245 8.52 14.80 7.23
CA PRO A 245 9.39 13.70 7.62
C PRO A 245 9.72 13.63 9.11
N ALA A 246 9.67 14.73 9.86
CA ALA A 246 9.94 14.74 11.30
C ALA A 246 8.78 14.17 12.13
N PHE A 247 7.53 14.39 11.71
CA PHE A 247 6.34 14.05 12.50
C PHE A 247 6.12 12.55 12.67
N ARG A 248 6.77 11.72 11.85
CA ARG A 248 6.73 10.26 11.99
C ARG A 248 7.43 9.73 13.24
N TYR A 249 8.31 10.52 13.86
CA TYR A 249 9.05 10.14 15.06
C TYR A 249 8.42 10.66 16.34
N LEU A 250 7.42 11.54 16.24
CA LEU A 250 6.71 12.07 17.39
C LEU A 250 5.79 11.00 17.97
N PRO A 251 5.75 10.80 19.31
CA PRO A 251 4.94 9.80 19.98
C PRO A 251 3.47 10.24 20.07
N THR A 252 2.82 10.45 18.92
CA THR A 252 1.37 10.67 18.85
C THR A 252 0.63 9.35 19.03
N GLU A 253 -0.62 9.37 19.52
CA GLU A 253 -1.43 8.15 19.69
C GLU A 253 -1.49 7.31 18.41
N LYS A 254 -1.70 7.97 17.27
CA LYS A 254 -1.70 7.32 15.95
C LYS A 254 -0.36 6.66 15.63
N ASN A 255 0.76 7.35 15.86
CA ASN A 255 2.08 6.78 15.60
C ASN A 255 2.39 5.62 16.54
N LEU A 256 2.07 5.74 17.83
CA LEU A 256 2.24 4.66 18.81
C LEU A 256 1.44 3.42 18.40
N LYS A 257 0.19 3.60 17.98
CA LYS A 257 -0.65 2.52 17.47
C LYS A 257 -0.05 1.85 16.22
N ILE A 258 0.42 2.64 15.25
CA ILE A 258 1.11 2.14 14.06
C ILE A 258 2.37 1.35 14.44
N TRP A 259 3.14 1.84 15.42
CA TRP A 259 4.37 1.18 15.86
C TRP A 259 4.08 -0.14 16.56
N LYS A 260 3.05 -0.19 17.41
CA LYS A 260 2.59 -1.40 18.08
C LYS A 260 2.14 -2.45 17.06
N LEU A 261 1.24 -2.08 16.15
CA LEU A 261 0.72 -2.98 15.10
C LEU A 261 1.83 -3.51 14.18
N ASP A 262 2.73 -2.63 13.72
CA ASP A 262 3.86 -3.07 12.87
C ASP A 262 4.82 -4.01 13.61
N LYS A 263 5.06 -3.79 14.91
CA LYS A 263 5.85 -4.71 15.73
C LYS A 263 5.14 -6.06 15.91
N GLU A 264 3.84 -6.03 16.16
CA GLU A 264 3.01 -7.22 16.36
C GLU A 264 2.95 -8.09 15.11
N VAL A 265 2.63 -7.50 13.95
CA VAL A 265 2.63 -8.18 12.65
C VAL A 265 3.98 -8.82 12.35
N ARG A 266 5.09 -8.08 12.54
CA ARG A 266 6.44 -8.61 12.34
C ARG A 266 6.75 -9.75 13.29
N SER A 267 6.39 -9.64 14.56
CA SER A 267 6.63 -10.68 15.56
C SER A 267 5.88 -11.96 15.22
N MET A 268 4.59 -11.87 14.89
CA MET A 268 3.77 -13.02 14.51
C MET A 268 4.32 -13.72 13.26
N LEU A 269 4.70 -12.96 12.22
CA LEU A 269 5.29 -13.52 11.01
C LEU A 269 6.63 -14.22 11.30
N MET A 270 7.50 -13.61 12.11
CA MET A 270 8.78 -14.22 12.47
C MET A 270 8.59 -15.48 13.33
N ASN A 271 7.58 -15.51 14.21
CA ASN A 271 7.25 -16.71 14.98
C ASN A 271 6.80 -17.86 14.06
N ILE A 272 5.90 -17.59 13.10
CA ILE A 272 5.47 -18.61 12.12
C ILE A 272 6.68 -19.14 11.33
N ILE A 273 7.59 -18.25 10.90
CA ILE A 273 8.81 -18.64 10.18
C ILE A 273 9.70 -19.51 11.07
N LYS A 274 9.93 -19.11 12.32
CA LYS A 274 10.78 -19.83 13.27
C LYS A 274 10.24 -21.24 13.55
N THR A 275 8.96 -21.36 13.88
CA THR A 275 8.30 -22.65 14.11
C THR A 275 8.40 -23.58 12.88
N ARG A 276 8.28 -23.03 11.67
CA ARG A 276 8.45 -23.83 10.44
C ARG A 276 9.88 -24.29 10.19
N LEU A 277 10.88 -23.49 10.57
CA LEU A 277 12.29 -23.88 10.46
C LEU A 277 12.62 -24.98 11.46
N GLU A 278 12.18 -24.84 12.71
CA GLU A 278 12.37 -25.84 13.77
C GLU A 278 11.73 -27.19 13.41
N ASN A 279 10.49 -27.17 12.90
CA ASN A 279 9.78 -28.38 12.45
C ASN A 279 10.41 -29.02 11.21
N LYS A 280 11.21 -28.28 10.44
CA LYS A 280 11.92 -28.82 9.29
C LYS A 280 13.22 -29.51 9.72
N ASP A 281 13.91 -28.93 10.69
CA ASP A 281 15.17 -29.47 11.20
C ASP A 281 14.94 -30.73 12.07
N SER A 282 13.73 -30.92 12.62
CA SER A 282 13.32 -32.16 13.30
C SER A 282 12.91 -33.31 12.37
N LEU A 283 12.76 -33.05 11.06
CA LEU A 283 12.31 -34.02 10.04
C LEU A 283 13.33 -34.16 8.90
N ALA A 284 14.51 -34.73 9.16
CA ALA A 284 15.29 -35.47 8.14
C ALA A 284 16.37 -36.40 8.75
N PRO A 285 16.56 -37.66 8.27
CA PRO A 285 15.76 -38.42 7.31
C PRO A 285 15.28 -39.79 7.84
N ALA A 286 13.98 -40.09 7.65
CA ALA A 286 13.49 -41.45 7.47
C ALA A 286 12.37 -41.43 6.41
N SER A 287 12.64 -42.13 5.30
CA SER A 287 11.74 -42.46 4.16
C SER A 287 11.44 -41.38 3.08
N PRO A 288 11.48 -41.75 1.78
CA PRO A 288 11.41 -40.83 0.64
C PRO A 288 10.00 -40.73 0.01
N THR A 289 8.96 -40.42 0.78
CA THR A 289 7.59 -40.26 0.20
C THR A 289 6.81 -39.03 0.65
N ALA A 290 7.37 -38.17 1.51
CA ALA A 290 6.71 -36.92 1.92
C ALA A 290 7.66 -35.72 1.83
N THR A 291 7.88 -35.20 0.61
CA THR A 291 8.52 -33.89 0.44
C THR A 291 7.69 -33.06 -0.54
N ILE A 292 6.54 -32.61 -0.06
CA ILE A 292 5.73 -31.61 -0.77
C ILE A 292 5.82 -30.32 0.04
N CYS A 293 6.35 -29.27 -0.58
CA CYS A 293 6.45 -27.90 -0.07
C CYS A 293 7.48 -27.61 1.02
N SER A 294 8.71 -28.14 0.95
CA SER A 294 9.80 -27.48 1.65
C SER A 294 11.17 -27.84 1.06
N GLY A 295 11.90 -26.88 0.51
CA GLY A 295 13.29 -27.14 0.14
C GLY A 295 13.74 -26.42 -1.11
N SER A 296 14.16 -25.17 -0.93
CA SER A 296 15.32 -24.53 -1.59
C SER A 296 15.10 -23.04 -1.85
N CYS A 297 13.87 -22.53 -1.80
CA CYS A 297 13.61 -21.11 -2.07
C CYS A 297 13.87 -20.17 -0.87
N TRP A 298 13.82 -20.67 0.37
CA TRP A 298 13.72 -19.81 1.56
C TRP A 298 15.06 -19.44 2.24
N ARG A 299 16.13 -20.22 2.05
CA ARG A 299 17.41 -19.97 2.73
C ARG A 299 18.13 -18.70 2.24
N ARG A 300 17.78 -18.19 1.05
CA ARG A 300 18.42 -17.00 0.44
C ARG A 300 17.67 -15.69 0.68
N ALA A 301 16.64 -15.70 1.52
CA ALA A 301 15.77 -14.56 1.77
C ALA A 301 15.84 -14.03 3.21
N HIS A 302 16.99 -14.23 3.85
CA HIS A 302 17.23 -14.05 5.28
C HIS A 302 17.34 -12.58 5.75
N GLN A 303 17.05 -11.58 4.90
CA GLN A 303 17.18 -10.16 5.28
C GLN A 303 16.02 -9.23 4.86
N SER A 304 14.97 -9.71 4.17
CA SER A 304 13.88 -8.83 3.70
C SER A 304 12.46 -9.41 3.73
N MET A 305 12.28 -10.63 4.25
CA MET A 305 11.07 -11.47 4.06
C MET A 305 9.83 -11.12 4.88
N GLY A 306 9.85 -10.08 5.73
CA GLY A 306 8.70 -9.79 6.59
C GLY A 306 7.44 -9.30 5.85
N LYS A 307 7.55 -8.90 4.57
CA LYS A 307 6.45 -8.23 3.83
C LYS A 307 6.45 -8.55 2.34
N ILE A 308 6.82 -9.77 1.97
CA ILE A 308 6.91 -10.17 0.55
C ILE A 308 5.55 -10.61 -0.01
N LEU A 309 4.58 -10.91 0.87
CA LEU A 309 3.25 -11.43 0.50
C LEU A 309 2.15 -10.37 0.36
N PHE A 310 2.47 -9.07 0.50
CA PHE A 310 1.51 -7.99 0.33
C PHE A 310 2.07 -6.83 -0.49
#